data_AF-A0A0F6MPZ8-F1
#
_entry.id   AF-A0A0F6MPZ8-F1
#
_cell.length_a   1.000
_cell.length_b   1.000
_cell.length_c   1.000
_cell.angle_alpha   90.00
_cell.angle_beta   90.00
_cell.angle_gamma   90.00
#
_symmetry.space_group_name_H-M   'P 1'
#
loop_
_entity.id
_entity.type
_entity.pdbx_description
1 polymer ?
#
loop_
_entity_poly.entity_id
_entity_poly.type
_entity_poly.pdbx_seq_one_letter_code
_entity_poly.pdbx_strand_id
1 'polypeptide(L)'
;MKKIFFVGLIALSFVGCMQPTKKIIIQNDSDFFAELYVDNIVENRRINLYPHSSASVSLIAPNQLNHSVEQLNITRNHLKFISDSLCVIENNNPIIYTIVNETIYDINIAELNNLFDECNNIPKHSDSININVYSSNLKIKIKVKDDPLLDIPFQYICLPQDNKIIIKL
;
A
#
# COMPACT_ATOMS: atom_id res chain seq x y z
N MET A 1 -9.44 -71.25 -33.57
CA MET A 1 -9.99 -69.89 -33.33
C MET A 1 -9.82 -69.55 -31.85
N LYS A 2 -8.80 -68.77 -31.47
CA LYS A 2 -8.58 -68.30 -30.09
C LYS A 2 -8.94 -66.80 -30.05
N LYS A 3 -9.97 -66.44 -29.27
CA LYS A 3 -10.36 -65.03 -29.05
C LYS A 3 -9.48 -64.47 -27.95
N ILE A 4 -8.56 -63.57 -28.32
CA ILE A 4 -7.78 -62.79 -27.36
C ILE A 4 -8.61 -61.54 -27.06
N PHE A 5 -9.13 -61.46 -25.83
CA PHE A 5 -9.76 -60.24 -25.33
C PHE A 5 -8.66 -59.18 -25.14
N PHE A 6 -8.61 -58.22 -26.04
CA PHE A 6 -7.79 -57.02 -25.89
C PHE A 6 -8.51 -56.07 -24.92
N VAL A 7 -8.32 -56.27 -23.62
CA VAL A 7 -8.63 -55.24 -22.61
C VAL A 7 -7.35 -54.44 -22.39
N GLY A 8 -6.97 -53.68 -23.41
CA GLY A 8 -5.79 -52.82 -23.42
C GLY A 8 -6.16 -51.42 -22.95
N LEU A 9 -6.06 -51.20 -21.64
CA LEU A 9 -5.59 -49.95 -21.02
C LEU A 9 -6.05 -48.61 -21.67
N ILE A 10 -7.34 -48.29 -21.64
CA ILE A 10 -7.81 -46.89 -21.76
C ILE A 10 -7.85 -46.30 -20.36
N ALA A 11 -6.68 -45.98 -19.80
CA ALA A 11 -6.60 -45.31 -18.51
C ALA A 11 -5.34 -44.44 -18.44
N LEU A 12 -5.09 -43.56 -19.40
CA LEU A 12 -3.97 -42.61 -19.34
C LEU A 12 -4.17 -41.44 -20.31
N SER A 13 -5.32 -40.76 -20.23
CA SER A 13 -5.51 -39.50 -20.97
C SER A 13 -6.42 -38.52 -20.22
N PHE A 14 -6.17 -38.36 -18.93
CA PHE A 14 -6.57 -37.16 -18.19
C PHE A 14 -5.41 -36.71 -17.29
N VAL A 15 -4.20 -36.64 -17.84
CA VAL A 15 -3.23 -35.68 -17.30
C VAL A 15 -3.71 -34.33 -17.86
N GLY A 16 -4.75 -33.76 -17.23
CA GLY A 16 -5.02 -32.35 -17.40
C GLY A 16 -3.69 -31.64 -17.15
N CYS A 17 -3.29 -30.76 -18.06
CA CYS A 17 -2.05 -30.01 -17.93
C CYS A 17 -2.17 -29.15 -16.66
N MET A 18 -1.78 -29.70 -15.50
CA MET A 18 -1.68 -28.94 -14.28
C MET A 18 -0.56 -27.96 -14.52
N GLN A 19 -0.93 -26.69 -14.69
CA GLN A 19 0.04 -25.63 -14.83
C GLN A 19 0.93 -25.65 -13.58
N PRO A 20 2.27 -25.66 -13.75
CA PRO A 20 3.17 -25.68 -12.61
C PRO A 20 2.91 -24.45 -11.75
N THR A 21 2.81 -24.65 -10.44
CA THR A 21 2.66 -23.57 -9.47
C THR A 21 3.84 -23.52 -8.51
N LYS A 22 4.08 -22.33 -7.96
CA LYS A 22 5.08 -22.06 -6.93
C LYS A 22 4.39 -21.41 -5.75
N LYS A 23 4.59 -21.96 -4.55
CA LYS A 23 4.10 -21.34 -3.33
C LYS A 23 4.88 -20.06 -3.04
N ILE A 24 4.14 -18.98 -2.77
CA ILE A 24 4.67 -17.69 -2.35
C ILE A 24 4.08 -17.32 -0.99
N ILE A 25 4.82 -16.55 -0.21
CA ILE A 25 4.42 -16.07 1.11
C ILE A 25 4.42 -14.54 1.08
N ILE A 26 3.37 -13.96 1.62
CA ILE A 26 3.23 -12.52 1.80
C ILE A 26 3.06 -12.26 3.29
N GLN A 27 4.02 -11.54 3.88
CA GLN A 27 4.01 -11.19 5.30
C GLN A 27 3.68 -9.73 5.47
N ASN A 28 2.84 -9.41 6.45
CA ASN A 28 2.64 -8.07 6.92
C ASN A 28 3.32 -7.92 8.28
N ASP A 29 4.56 -7.42 8.26
CA ASP A 29 5.35 -7.15 9.47
C ASP A 29 5.15 -5.70 9.95
N SER A 30 4.31 -4.94 9.24
CA SER A 30 3.97 -3.55 9.58
C SER A 30 2.86 -3.48 10.64
N ASP A 31 2.72 -2.30 11.24
CA ASP A 31 1.65 -2.01 12.20
C ASP A 31 0.33 -1.61 11.53
N PHE A 32 0.28 -1.67 10.20
CA PHE A 32 -0.85 -1.16 9.40
C PHE A 32 -1.49 -2.26 8.56
N PHE A 33 -2.78 -2.10 8.30
CA PHE A 33 -3.51 -2.96 7.39
C PHE A 33 -2.97 -2.84 5.96
N ALA A 34 -2.95 -3.96 5.23
CA ALA A 34 -2.56 -3.99 3.82
C ALA A 34 -3.62 -4.68 2.96
N GLU A 35 -4.00 -4.03 1.87
CA GLU A 35 -4.81 -4.61 0.80
C GLU A 35 -3.93 -4.83 -0.42
N LEU A 36 -3.89 -6.07 -0.90
CA LEU A 36 -3.05 -6.50 -2.00
C LEU A 36 -3.90 -7.07 -3.13
N TYR A 37 -3.44 -6.82 -4.36
CA TYR A 37 -3.83 -7.59 -5.53
C TYR A 37 -2.70 -8.53 -5.91
N VAL A 38 -3.02 -9.81 -6.12
CA VAL A 38 -2.09 -10.82 -6.58
C VAL A 38 -2.63 -11.45 -7.86
N ASP A 39 -1.97 -11.17 -8.98
CA ASP A 39 -2.32 -11.75 -10.27
C ASP A 39 -1.67 -13.12 -10.48
N ASN A 40 -2.26 -13.91 -11.38
CA ASN A 40 -1.76 -15.22 -11.79
C ASN A 40 -1.63 -16.24 -10.66
N ILE A 41 -2.54 -16.22 -9.69
CA ILE A 41 -2.65 -17.22 -8.63
C ILE A 41 -3.87 -18.11 -8.81
N VAL A 42 -3.85 -19.26 -8.13
CA VAL A 42 -4.97 -20.21 -8.10
C VAL A 42 -6.09 -19.71 -7.18
N GLU A 43 -5.72 -19.04 -6.09
CA GLU A 43 -6.63 -18.54 -5.05
C GLU A 43 -7.27 -17.18 -5.43
N ASN A 44 -7.98 -16.57 -4.48
CA ASN A 44 -8.55 -15.24 -4.68
C ASN A 44 -7.45 -14.18 -4.79
N ARG A 45 -7.51 -13.39 -5.86
CA ARG A 45 -6.54 -12.34 -6.18
C ARG A 45 -6.50 -11.20 -5.18
N ARG A 46 -7.55 -10.98 -4.39
CA ARG A 46 -7.55 -9.96 -3.33
C ARG A 46 -7.15 -10.60 -2.00
N ILE A 47 -6.10 -10.04 -1.40
CA ILE A 47 -5.58 -10.48 -0.11
C ILE A 47 -5.58 -9.30 0.85
N ASN A 48 -6.24 -9.48 1.98
CA ASN A 48 -6.27 -8.51 3.08
C ASN A 48 -5.42 -9.06 4.22
N LEU A 49 -4.40 -8.31 4.63
CA LEU A 49 -3.53 -8.67 5.75
C LEU A 49 -3.68 -7.66 6.87
N TYR A 50 -4.07 -8.16 8.04
CA TYR A 50 -4.00 -7.41 9.29
C TYR A 50 -2.53 -7.24 9.73
N PRO A 51 -2.24 -6.30 10.62
CA PRO A 51 -0.90 -6.16 11.20
C PRO A 51 -0.37 -7.48 11.74
N HIS A 52 0.92 -7.75 11.53
CA HIS A 52 1.63 -8.94 12.05
C HIS A 52 1.00 -10.27 11.61
N SER A 53 0.48 -10.33 10.39
CA SER A 53 -0.16 -11.51 9.80
C SER A 53 0.48 -11.93 8.48
N SER A 54 0.13 -13.11 7.96
CA SER A 54 0.66 -13.59 6.67
C SER A 54 -0.35 -14.39 5.88
N ALA A 55 -0.12 -14.46 4.57
CA ALA A 55 -0.84 -15.31 3.64
C ALA A 55 0.14 -16.14 2.79
N SER A 56 -0.34 -17.30 2.36
CA SER A 56 0.35 -18.19 1.44
C SER A 56 -0.55 -18.45 0.25
N VAL A 57 -0.04 -18.22 -0.97
CA VAL A 57 -0.79 -18.45 -2.21
C VAL A 57 0.08 -19.15 -3.26
N SER A 58 -0.55 -19.67 -4.30
CA SER A 58 0.06 -20.50 -5.33
C SER A 58 0.16 -19.72 -6.64
N LEU A 59 1.36 -19.21 -6.94
CA LEU A 59 1.65 -18.47 -8.17
C LEU A 59 1.84 -19.42 -9.35
N ILE A 60 1.13 -19.17 -10.44
CA ILE A 60 1.20 -19.96 -11.67
C ILE A 60 2.49 -19.59 -12.40
N ALA A 61 3.35 -20.58 -12.64
CA ALA A 61 4.59 -20.38 -13.39
C ALA A 61 4.29 -20.10 -14.88
N PRO A 62 5.13 -19.32 -15.59
CA PRO A 62 6.44 -18.80 -15.18
C PRO A 62 6.41 -17.41 -14.53
N ASN A 63 5.27 -16.95 -13.99
CA ASN A 63 5.14 -15.60 -13.45
C ASN A 63 6.07 -15.36 -12.25
N GLN A 64 6.52 -14.12 -12.11
CA GLN A 64 7.41 -13.69 -11.04
C GLN A 64 6.63 -12.89 -9.99
N LEU A 65 7.00 -13.07 -8.73
CA LEU A 65 6.32 -12.46 -7.58
C LEU A 65 6.21 -10.93 -7.69
N ASN A 66 7.31 -10.28 -8.06
CA ASN A 66 7.43 -8.82 -8.19
C ASN A 66 6.62 -8.22 -9.35
N HIS A 67 6.13 -9.05 -10.27
CA HIS A 67 5.22 -8.64 -11.35
C HIS A 67 3.77 -9.03 -11.07
N SER A 68 3.54 -9.86 -10.07
CA SER A 68 2.21 -10.38 -9.73
C SER A 68 1.60 -9.72 -8.52
N VAL A 69 2.37 -9.20 -7.57
CA VAL A 69 1.85 -8.61 -6.33
C VAL A 69 1.90 -7.10 -6.40
N GLU A 70 0.77 -6.46 -6.15
CA GLU A 70 0.63 -5.01 -6.03
C GLU A 70 -0.09 -4.67 -4.72
N GLN A 71 0.35 -3.61 -4.05
CA GLN A 71 -0.36 -3.05 -2.91
C GLN A 71 -1.34 -1.99 -3.37
N LEU A 72 -2.62 -2.16 -3.02
CA LEU A 72 -3.72 -1.30 -3.48
C LEU A 72 -3.96 -0.12 -2.55
N ASN A 73 -3.76 -0.30 -1.24
CA ASN A 73 -4.02 0.75 -0.27
C ASN A 73 -2.78 1.62 -0.02
N ILE A 74 -2.98 2.94 0.01
CA ILE A 74 -1.97 3.92 0.39
C ILE A 74 -2.03 4.10 1.91
N THR A 75 -1.01 3.63 2.63
CA THR A 75 -0.92 3.78 4.10
C THR A 75 0.54 4.03 4.52
N ARG A 76 0.84 4.01 5.83
CA ARG A 76 2.19 4.15 6.38
C ARG A 76 3.05 2.88 6.27
N ASN A 77 2.79 2.02 5.28
CA ASN A 77 3.56 0.82 4.99
C ASN A 77 3.83 0.68 3.49
N HIS A 78 4.79 -0.18 3.14
CA HIS A 78 5.14 -0.45 1.75
C HIS A 78 5.48 -1.93 1.55
N LEU A 79 5.16 -2.42 0.36
CA LEU A 79 5.54 -3.75 -0.11
C LEU A 79 7.00 -3.79 -0.53
N LYS A 80 7.71 -4.82 -0.08
CA LYS A 80 9.11 -5.09 -0.38
C LYS A 80 9.31 -6.54 -0.79
N PHE A 81 10.02 -6.76 -1.89
CA PHE A 81 10.31 -8.10 -2.41
C PHE A 81 11.65 -8.58 -1.86
N ILE A 82 11.63 -9.67 -1.09
CA ILE A 82 12.83 -10.24 -0.46
C ILE A 82 13.42 -11.35 -1.34
N SER A 83 12.56 -12.13 -2.00
CA SER A 83 12.95 -13.19 -2.93
C SER A 83 11.81 -13.49 -3.90
N ASP A 84 12.03 -14.41 -4.85
CA ASP A 84 11.01 -14.88 -5.78
C ASP A 84 9.84 -15.65 -5.13
N SER A 85 9.86 -15.84 -3.81
CA SER A 85 8.79 -16.54 -3.06
C SER A 85 8.38 -15.83 -1.78
N LEU A 86 8.97 -14.68 -1.46
CA LEU A 86 8.67 -13.94 -0.25
C LEU A 86 8.64 -12.45 -0.54
N CYS A 87 7.53 -11.82 -0.20
CA CYS A 87 7.44 -10.38 -0.02
C CYS A 87 6.93 -10.05 1.38
N VAL A 88 7.36 -8.90 1.86
CA VAL A 88 7.09 -8.39 3.20
C VAL A 88 6.52 -6.98 3.04
N ILE A 89 5.51 -6.65 3.83
CA ILE A 89 5.03 -5.29 4.01
C ILE A 89 5.67 -4.74 5.27
N GLU A 90 6.45 -3.67 5.13
CA GLU A 90 7.20 -3.03 6.21
C GLU A 90 6.65 -1.63 6.50
N ASN A 91 6.82 -1.13 7.73
CA ASN A 91 6.51 0.26 8.07
C ASN A 91 7.34 1.23 7.23
N ASN A 92 6.75 2.36 6.83
CA ASN A 92 7.49 3.45 6.21
C ASN A 92 8.31 4.18 7.26
N ASN A 93 9.55 4.52 6.92
CA ASN A 93 10.34 5.40 7.77
C ASN A 93 9.80 6.84 7.66
N PRO A 94 9.64 7.55 8.79
CA PRO A 94 9.20 8.94 8.76
C PRO A 94 10.28 9.84 8.15
N ILE A 95 9.84 10.79 7.36
CA ILE A 95 10.63 11.93 6.88
C ILE A 95 10.06 13.18 7.55
N ILE A 96 10.93 13.98 8.18
CA ILE A 96 10.49 15.21 8.83
C ILE A 96 10.24 16.27 7.77
N TYR A 97 9.01 16.75 7.67
CA TYR A 97 8.65 17.89 6.86
C TYR A 97 8.45 19.13 7.72
N THR A 98 8.79 20.28 7.16
CA THR A 98 8.46 21.59 7.73
C THR A 98 7.21 22.14 7.04
N ILE A 99 6.20 22.46 7.84
CA ILE A 99 4.98 23.13 7.42
C ILE A 99 5.16 24.63 7.59
N VAL A 100 4.87 25.37 6.52
CA VAL A 100 4.85 26.81 6.48
C VAL A 100 3.44 27.29 6.18
N ASN A 101 2.88 28.07 7.09
CA ASN A 101 1.57 28.68 6.93
C ASN A 101 1.74 30.14 6.57
N GLU A 102 1.60 30.46 5.29
CA GLU A 102 1.68 31.84 4.80
C GLU A 102 0.35 32.60 4.97
N THR A 103 -0.69 31.94 5.47
CA THR A 103 -2.04 32.51 5.59
C THR A 103 -2.20 33.34 6.86
N ILE A 104 -3.25 34.15 6.90
CA ILE A 104 -3.65 34.97 8.05
C ILE A 104 -4.43 34.18 9.12
N TYR A 105 -4.64 32.87 8.92
CA TYR A 105 -5.45 32.02 9.77
C TYR A 105 -4.60 31.02 10.55
N ASP A 106 -4.97 30.79 11.80
CA ASP A 106 -4.52 29.59 12.52
C ASP A 106 -5.28 28.40 11.94
N ILE A 107 -4.55 27.34 11.56
CA ILE A 107 -5.12 26.21 10.83
C ILE A 107 -4.78 24.87 11.47
N ASN A 108 -5.64 23.90 11.17
CA ASN A 108 -5.40 22.48 11.42
C ASN A 108 -5.22 21.78 10.08
N ILE A 109 -4.32 20.82 10.04
CA ILE A 109 -4.15 19.96 8.87
C ILE A 109 -4.36 18.49 9.23
N ALA A 110 -4.97 17.77 8.30
CA ALA A 110 -5.10 16.32 8.37
C ALA A 110 -4.78 15.72 7.01
N GLU A 111 -4.17 14.53 7.00
CA GLU A 111 -3.95 13.76 5.79
C GLU A 111 -5.06 12.71 5.63
N LEU A 112 -5.69 12.66 4.46
CA LEU A 112 -6.88 11.82 4.25
C LEU A 112 -6.60 10.31 4.31
N ASN A 113 -5.36 9.88 4.09
CA ASN A 113 -4.91 8.50 4.18
C ASN A 113 -4.00 8.26 5.41
N ASN A 114 -3.99 9.19 6.37
CA ASN A 114 -3.15 9.14 7.56
C ASN A 114 -1.64 9.00 7.24
N LEU A 115 -1.12 9.71 6.23
CA LEU A 115 0.30 9.63 5.82
C LEU A 115 1.23 10.61 6.55
N PHE A 116 0.75 11.38 7.50
CA PHE A 116 1.58 12.14 8.44
C PHE A 116 0.86 12.30 9.78
N ASP A 117 1.61 12.59 10.84
CA ASP A 117 1.07 12.75 12.20
C ASP A 117 0.06 13.91 12.25
N GLU A 118 -1.03 13.83 13.01
CA GLU A 118 -1.97 14.96 13.04
C GLU A 118 -1.32 16.23 13.61
N CYS A 119 -1.59 17.39 12.99
CA CYS A 119 -1.14 18.69 13.49
C CYS A 119 -2.34 19.62 13.70
N ASN A 120 -2.69 19.77 14.98
CA ASN A 120 -3.89 20.47 15.45
C ASN A 120 -3.64 21.94 15.80
N ASN A 121 -2.49 22.50 15.43
CA ASN A 121 -2.22 23.91 15.65
C ASN A 121 -1.05 24.41 14.80
N ILE A 122 -1.37 25.01 13.66
CA ILE A 122 -0.41 25.73 12.83
C ILE A 122 -0.74 27.21 12.89
N PRO A 123 0.03 28.02 13.65
CA PRO A 123 -0.20 29.45 13.73
C PRO A 123 -0.12 30.11 12.36
N LYS A 124 -0.89 31.17 12.16
CA LYS A 124 -0.77 32.08 11.03
C LYS A 124 0.65 32.61 10.89
N HIS A 125 1.12 32.79 9.65
CA HIS A 125 2.48 33.27 9.36
C HIS A 125 3.59 32.50 10.10
N SER A 126 3.40 31.18 10.28
CA SER A 126 4.37 30.30 10.93
C SER A 126 5.29 29.68 9.88
N ASP A 127 6.60 29.76 10.13
CA ASP A 127 7.62 29.27 9.20
C ASP A 127 8.19 27.89 9.54
N SER A 128 7.79 27.26 10.65
CA SER A 128 8.56 26.09 11.11
C SER A 128 7.84 25.10 12.04
N ILE A 129 6.73 24.51 11.60
CA ILE A 129 6.18 23.34 12.31
C ILE A 129 6.70 22.05 11.68
N ASN A 130 7.41 21.24 12.45
CA ASN A 130 7.92 19.97 11.98
C ASN A 130 6.92 18.84 12.21
N ILE A 131 6.81 17.95 11.23
CA ILE A 131 5.86 16.84 11.23
C ILE A 131 6.48 15.61 10.59
N ASN A 132 6.18 14.42 11.10
CA ASN A 132 6.61 13.19 10.44
C ASN A 132 5.66 12.84 9.30
N VAL A 133 6.23 12.65 8.11
CA VAL A 133 5.55 12.27 6.89
C VAL A 133 6.05 10.91 6.43
N TYR A 134 5.11 10.02 6.09
CA TYR A 134 5.38 8.62 5.76
C TYR A 134 5.23 8.33 4.26
N SER A 135 4.88 9.32 3.44
CA SER A 135 4.80 9.23 1.98
C SER A 135 4.78 10.63 1.34
N SER A 136 5.31 10.78 0.12
CA SER A 136 5.28 12.05 -0.62
C SER A 136 3.98 12.30 -1.38
N ASN A 137 3.12 11.28 -1.56
CA ASN A 137 1.85 11.41 -2.26
C ASN A 137 0.73 11.80 -1.28
N LEU A 138 0.74 13.07 -0.88
CA LEU A 138 -0.12 13.60 0.17
C LEU A 138 -1.47 14.10 -0.37
N LYS A 139 -2.53 13.88 0.41
CA LYS A 139 -3.84 14.49 0.24
C LYS A 139 -4.22 15.23 1.52
N ILE A 140 -3.90 16.51 1.56
CA ILE A 140 -4.05 17.35 2.75
C ILE A 140 -5.43 18.01 2.76
N LYS A 141 -6.11 17.92 3.90
CA LYS A 141 -7.28 18.74 4.23
C LYS A 141 -6.88 19.78 5.25
N ILE A 142 -7.26 21.03 4.99
CA ILE A 142 -6.92 22.19 5.81
C ILE A 142 -8.23 22.79 6.33
N LYS A 143 -8.24 23.22 7.60
CA LYS A 143 -9.38 23.92 8.21
C LYS A 143 -8.89 25.08 9.07
N VAL A 144 -9.67 26.14 9.14
CA VAL A 144 -9.46 27.18 10.15
C VAL A 144 -9.71 26.59 11.53
N LYS A 145 -8.81 26.87 12.47
CA LYS A 145 -8.86 26.30 13.82
C LYS A 145 -10.08 26.77 14.61
N ASP A 146 -10.34 28.07 14.60
CA ASP A 146 -11.41 28.69 15.40
C ASP A 146 -12.76 28.67 14.69
N ASP A 147 -12.78 28.37 13.39
CA ASP A 147 -14.00 28.19 12.61
C ASP A 147 -13.86 27.04 11.61
N PRO A 148 -13.92 25.79 12.08
CA PRO A 148 -13.69 24.60 11.26
C PRO A 148 -14.80 24.32 10.23
N LEU A 149 -15.87 25.13 10.23
CA LEU A 149 -16.97 25.10 9.27
C LEU A 149 -16.78 26.12 8.14
N LEU A 150 -15.83 27.06 8.29
CA LEU A 150 -15.50 28.03 7.26
C LEU A 150 -14.76 27.35 6.11
N ASP A 151 -15.44 27.21 4.97
CA ASP A 151 -14.90 26.60 3.78
C ASP A 151 -14.05 27.62 3.00
N ILE A 152 -12.78 27.72 3.39
CA ILE A 152 -11.78 28.53 2.71
C ILE A 152 -11.04 27.65 1.69
N PRO A 153 -10.87 28.10 0.44
CA PRO A 153 -10.21 27.32 -0.61
C PRO A 153 -8.68 27.33 -0.45
N PHE A 154 -8.17 26.85 0.68
CA PHE A 154 -6.74 26.74 0.91
C PHE A 154 -6.06 25.89 -0.16
N GLN A 155 -4.89 26.36 -0.60
CA GLN A 155 -3.99 25.62 -1.46
C GLN A 155 -2.78 25.16 -0.65
N TYR A 156 -2.18 24.04 -1.07
CA TYR A 156 -0.89 23.63 -0.55
C TYR A 156 0.07 23.25 -1.67
N ILE A 157 1.35 23.51 -1.43
CA ILE A 157 2.45 23.11 -2.29
C ILE A 157 3.31 22.14 -1.48
N CYS A 158 3.43 20.91 -1.96
CA CYS A 158 4.37 19.94 -1.42
C CYS A 158 5.68 20.02 -2.20
N LEU A 159 6.79 20.23 -1.50
CA LEU A 159 8.15 20.25 -2.04
C LEU A 159 8.93 19.07 -1.42
N PRO A 160 8.88 17.87 -2.02
CA PRO A 160 9.50 16.69 -1.43
C PRO A 160 11.02 16.78 -1.33
N GLN A 161 11.68 17.54 -2.22
CA GLN A 161 13.14 17.72 -2.19
C GLN A 161 13.60 18.58 -1.01
N ASP A 162 12.75 19.52 -0.58
CA ASP A 162 13.02 20.44 0.53
C ASP A 162 12.35 19.99 1.84
N ASN A 163 11.66 18.84 1.82
CA ASN A 163 10.79 18.36 2.89
C ASN A 163 9.86 19.48 3.41
N LYS A 164 9.17 20.17 2.51
CA LYS A 164 8.37 21.35 2.87
C LYS A 164 6.94 21.24 2.39
N ILE A 165 5.99 21.63 3.23
CA ILE A 165 4.59 21.84 2.85
C ILE A 165 4.29 23.33 3.07
N ILE A 166 3.90 24.03 2.02
CA ILE A 166 3.56 25.45 2.10
C ILE A 166 2.06 25.59 1.92
N ILE A 167 1.39 26.27 2.85
CA ILE A 167 -0.05 26.50 2.84
C ILE A 167 -0.31 27.97 2.48
N LYS A 168 -1.20 28.17 1.50
CA LYS A 168 -1.57 29.46 0.93
C LYS A 168 -3.08 29.57 0.75
N LEU A 169 -3.57 30.79 0.49
CA LEU A 169 -4.93 31.08 0.01
C LEU A 169 -4.96 31.08 -1.52
#